data_AF-A0A258M564-F1
#
_entry.id   AF-A0A258M564-F1
#
_cell.length_a   1.000
_cell.length_b   1.000
_cell.length_c   1.000
_cell.angle_alpha   90.00
_cell.angle_beta   90.00
_cell.angle_gamma   90.00
#
_symmetry.space_group_name_H-M   'P 1'
#
loop_
_entity.id
_entity.type
_entity.pdbx_description
1 polymer ?
#
loop_
_entity_poly.entity_id
_entity_poly.type
_entity_poly.pdbx_seq_one_letter_code
_entity_poly.pdbx_strand_id
1 'polypeptide(L)'
;CVAEAGDLLQLKDAQLFVNGQPAYLPGASQTEYVVETDGKPFSEEFLKDELGVNVEDTKGQIIPYENKPNTFVFNMTPIEMAKLKQQPNIKSIGLYSNGYVGGYFPYDDVNFPYTLDNFGPIKIPKKGEAITLTAQNIALYRRLIADYEHNKLEESNGKFIINGKETNQYTPVYNYYWMMGDNRHRSQDSRYWGFVPETHIVGKASLIWFSYENGPRWKRLFNSIK
;
A
#
# COMPACT_ATOMS: atom_id res chain seq x y z
N CYS A 1 6.15 -7.85 -3.13
CA CYS A 1 5.58 -8.34 -1.87
C CYS A 1 6.18 -7.52 -0.74
N VAL A 2 5.39 -7.18 0.28
CA VAL A 2 5.88 -6.47 1.48
C VAL A 2 5.75 -7.27 2.76
N ALA A 3 4.91 -8.32 2.81
CA ALA A 3 4.83 -9.24 3.94
C ALA A 3 4.45 -10.64 3.47
N GLU A 4 5.04 -11.65 4.09
CA GLU A 4 4.91 -13.06 3.73
C GLU A 4 4.13 -13.84 4.80
N ALA A 5 3.86 -15.11 4.52
CA ALA A 5 3.08 -15.98 5.40
C ALA A 5 3.64 -16.03 6.83
N GLY A 6 2.80 -15.66 7.80
CA GLY A 6 3.12 -15.62 9.22
C GLY A 6 3.58 -14.26 9.74
N ASP A 7 3.92 -13.32 8.85
CA ASP A 7 4.29 -11.96 9.25
C ASP A 7 3.12 -11.21 9.89
N LEU A 8 3.43 -10.26 10.78
CA LEU A 8 2.49 -9.28 11.30
C LEU A 8 2.68 -7.94 10.56
N LEU A 9 1.73 -7.59 9.71
CA LEU A 9 1.72 -6.36 8.94
C LEU A 9 0.96 -5.26 9.70
N GLN A 10 1.51 -4.05 9.74
CA GLN A 10 0.81 -2.86 10.21
C GLN A 10 1.21 -1.65 9.38
N LEU A 11 0.25 -0.80 9.04
CA LEU A 11 0.48 0.53 8.49
C LEU A 11 0.02 1.55 9.54
N LYS A 12 0.90 2.47 9.92
CA LYS A 12 0.61 3.50 10.91
C LYS A 12 1.14 4.83 10.40
N ASP A 13 0.26 5.81 10.27
CA ASP A 13 0.60 7.16 9.77
C ASP A 13 1.42 7.10 8.46
N ALA A 14 0.93 6.33 7.48
CA ALA A 14 1.54 6.05 6.18
C ALA A 14 2.87 5.27 6.21
N GLN A 15 3.35 4.87 7.39
CA GLN A 15 4.57 4.09 7.56
C GLN A 15 4.26 2.61 7.74
N LEU A 16 4.94 1.78 6.96
CA LEU A 16 4.73 0.34 6.97
C LEU A 16 5.66 -0.34 7.98
N PHE A 17 5.10 -1.26 8.74
CA PHE A 17 5.77 -2.09 9.72
C PHE A 17 5.49 -3.56 9.44
N VAL A 18 6.53 -4.39 9.54
CA VAL A 18 6.45 -5.84 9.45
C VAL A 18 7.13 -6.42 10.68
N ASN A 19 6.41 -7.28 11.41
CA ASN A 19 6.88 -7.85 12.68
C ASN A 19 7.33 -6.78 13.69
N GLY A 20 6.63 -5.66 13.71
CA GLY A 20 6.90 -4.53 14.61
C GLY A 20 8.10 -3.65 14.22
N GLN A 21 8.81 -3.98 13.13
CA GLN A 21 9.93 -3.19 12.62
C GLN A 21 9.51 -2.39 11.38
N PRO A 22 10.05 -1.17 11.17
CA PRO A 22 9.85 -0.43 9.93
C PRO A 22 10.23 -1.30 8.73
N ALA A 23 9.31 -1.42 7.78
CA ALA A 23 9.52 -2.17 6.55
C ALA A 23 10.50 -1.44 5.63
N TYR A 24 11.17 -2.19 4.76
CA TYR A 24 12.01 -1.61 3.73
C TYR A 24 11.21 -0.67 2.82
N LEU A 25 11.70 0.55 2.64
CA LEU A 25 11.14 1.54 1.73
C LEU A 25 12.09 1.69 0.51
N PRO A 26 11.68 1.25 -0.69
CA PRO A 26 12.50 1.43 -1.88
C PRO A 26 12.77 2.92 -2.15
N GLY A 27 14.01 3.30 -2.47
CA GLY A 27 14.36 4.71 -2.70
C GLY A 27 13.63 5.36 -3.88
N ALA A 28 13.14 4.55 -4.82
CA ALA A 28 12.31 4.98 -5.97
C ALA A 28 10.80 4.87 -5.72
N SER A 29 10.37 4.39 -4.53
CA SER A 29 8.95 4.39 -4.18
C SER A 29 8.46 5.81 -3.97
N GLN A 30 7.23 6.07 -4.38
CA GLN A 30 6.55 7.34 -4.25
C GLN A 30 5.47 7.26 -3.19
N THR A 31 5.31 8.34 -2.44
CA THR A 31 4.23 8.51 -1.47
C THR A 31 3.86 9.99 -1.40
N GLU A 32 2.70 10.29 -0.86
CA GLU A 32 2.23 11.66 -0.71
C GLU A 32 2.78 12.32 0.55
N TYR A 33 3.22 13.56 0.41
CA TYR A 33 3.69 14.42 1.49
C TYR A 33 2.90 15.72 1.49
N VAL A 34 2.61 16.23 2.68
CA VAL A 34 2.12 17.60 2.87
C VAL A 34 3.31 18.54 2.97
N VAL A 35 3.32 19.56 2.11
CA VAL A 35 4.39 20.55 2.00
C VAL A 35 3.82 21.93 2.25
N GLU A 36 4.30 22.61 3.29
CA GLU A 36 3.95 24.01 3.57
C GLU A 36 5.10 24.94 3.19
N THR A 37 4.76 26.03 2.49
CA THR A 37 5.72 27.02 2.00
C THR A 37 5.54 28.40 2.64
N ASP A 38 6.52 29.29 2.44
CA ASP A 38 6.43 30.71 2.81
C ASP A 38 5.53 31.54 1.86
N GLY A 39 4.96 30.90 0.83
CA GLY A 39 4.11 31.53 -0.19
C GLY A 39 4.85 31.91 -1.47
N LYS A 40 6.19 31.81 -1.50
CA LYS A 40 6.96 31.98 -2.74
C LYS A 40 6.86 30.75 -3.62
N PRO A 41 6.68 30.90 -4.94
CA PRO A 41 6.63 29.78 -5.86
C PRO A 41 7.99 29.08 -5.97
N PHE A 42 7.96 27.80 -6.33
CA PHE A 42 9.15 27.09 -6.79
C PHE A 42 9.53 27.55 -8.20
N SER A 43 10.83 27.54 -8.53
CA SER A 43 11.23 27.74 -9.93
C SER A 43 10.78 26.56 -10.78
N GLU A 44 10.38 26.83 -12.02
CA GLU A 44 10.00 25.79 -12.97
C GLU A 44 11.16 24.81 -13.23
N GLU A 45 12.39 25.32 -13.32
CA GLU A 45 13.61 24.53 -13.47
C GLU A 45 13.78 23.52 -12.32
N PHE A 46 13.57 23.96 -11.07
CA PHE A 46 13.65 23.06 -9.92
C PHE A 46 12.56 21.97 -9.96
N LEU A 47 11.32 22.35 -10.25
CA LEU A 47 10.21 21.39 -10.34
C LEU A 47 10.49 20.34 -11.42
N LYS A 48 10.99 20.76 -12.58
CA LYS A 48 11.26 19.89 -13.71
C LYS A 48 12.49 19.01 -13.51
N ASP A 49 13.63 19.60 -13.16
CA ASP A 49 14.92 18.92 -13.20
C ASP A 49 15.20 18.12 -11.93
N GLU A 50 14.68 18.58 -10.77
CA GLU A 50 14.94 17.93 -9.49
C GLU A 50 13.81 17.01 -9.03
N LEU A 51 12.56 17.29 -9.41
CA LEU A 51 11.36 16.53 -9.01
C LEU A 51 10.64 15.85 -10.18
N GLY A 52 11.08 16.06 -11.42
CA GLY A 52 10.43 15.48 -12.61
C GLY A 52 9.01 15.98 -12.87
N VAL A 53 8.62 17.11 -12.29
CA VAL A 53 7.27 17.68 -12.42
C VAL A 53 7.22 18.56 -13.67
N ASN A 54 6.33 18.21 -14.60
CA ASN A 54 5.98 19.12 -15.69
C ASN A 54 4.94 20.13 -15.20
N VAL A 55 5.23 21.43 -15.27
CA VAL A 55 4.33 22.49 -14.82
C VAL A 55 3.14 22.70 -15.77
N GLU A 56 3.25 22.29 -17.04
CA GLU A 56 2.14 22.36 -18.01
C GLU A 56 1.10 21.25 -17.78
N ASP A 57 1.55 20.10 -17.28
CA ASP A 57 0.72 18.96 -16.88
C ASP A 57 1.39 18.19 -15.76
N THR A 58 1.02 18.52 -14.52
CA THR A 58 1.60 17.87 -13.34
C THR A 58 1.17 16.41 -13.19
N LYS A 59 0.15 15.95 -13.93
CA LYS A 59 -0.49 14.63 -13.75
C LYS A 59 -0.89 14.37 -12.30
N GLY A 60 -1.29 15.45 -11.61
CA GLY A 60 -1.65 15.45 -10.20
C GLY A 60 -0.48 15.25 -9.25
N GLN A 61 0.78 15.25 -9.68
CA GLN A 61 1.94 15.06 -8.80
C GLN A 61 2.05 16.15 -7.72
N ILE A 62 1.52 17.34 -8.01
CA ILE A 62 1.34 18.44 -7.05
C ILE A 62 -0.14 18.84 -7.10
N ILE A 63 -0.79 18.85 -5.95
CA ILE A 63 -2.15 19.37 -5.78
C ILE A 63 -2.21 20.34 -4.60
N PRO A 64 -3.01 21.43 -4.66
CA PRO A 64 -3.24 22.30 -3.51
C PRO A 64 -3.87 21.52 -2.35
N TYR A 65 -3.45 21.81 -1.12
CA TYR A 65 -4.10 21.27 0.08
C TYR A 65 -5.36 22.10 0.39
N GLU A 66 -6.51 21.46 0.46
CA GLU A 66 -7.78 22.15 0.68
C GLU A 66 -7.78 22.95 1.99
N ASN A 67 -8.29 24.19 1.92
CA ASN A 67 -8.49 25.08 3.07
C ASN A 67 -7.20 25.45 3.85
N LYS A 68 -6.01 25.20 3.29
CA LYS A 68 -4.73 25.63 3.89
C LYS A 68 -3.86 26.36 2.86
N PRO A 69 -3.82 27.70 2.88
CA PRO A 69 -3.00 28.48 1.95
C PRO A 69 -1.53 28.05 1.97
N ASN A 70 -0.88 28.17 0.80
CA ASN A 70 0.56 27.86 0.63
C ASN A 70 0.96 26.43 1.02
N THR A 71 -0.02 25.52 1.10
CA THR A 71 0.19 24.11 1.41
C THR A 71 -0.26 23.24 0.25
N PHE A 72 0.50 22.20 -0.02
CA PHE A 72 0.31 21.31 -1.17
C PHE A 72 0.50 19.86 -0.75
N VAL A 73 -0.11 18.94 -1.49
CA VAL A 73 0.21 17.51 -1.46
C VAL A 73 1.10 17.19 -2.66
N PHE A 74 2.25 16.59 -2.38
CA PHE A 74 3.23 16.17 -3.38
C PHE A 74 3.35 14.65 -3.37
N ASN A 75 3.10 13.99 -4.50
CA ASN A 75 3.43 12.58 -4.66
C ASN A 75 4.88 12.45 -5.17
N MET A 76 5.79 12.03 -4.31
CA MET A 76 7.22 12.04 -4.62
C MET A 76 7.98 10.94 -3.89
N THR A 77 9.22 10.70 -4.33
CA THR A 77 10.15 9.78 -3.68
C THR A 77 10.79 10.40 -2.44
N PRO A 78 11.34 9.59 -1.52
CA PRO A 78 12.13 10.11 -0.39
C PRO A 78 13.35 10.96 -0.84
N ILE A 79 13.93 10.65 -2.00
CA ILE A 79 15.05 11.40 -2.58
C ILE A 79 14.60 12.79 -3.03
N GLU A 80 13.50 12.86 -3.77
CA GLU A 80 12.88 14.12 -4.20
C GLU A 80 12.45 14.97 -3.01
N MET A 81 11.84 14.36 -1.98
CA MET A 81 11.49 15.04 -0.73
C MET A 81 12.72 15.65 -0.04
N ALA A 82 13.84 14.91 0.02
CA ALA A 82 15.07 15.40 0.62
C ALA A 82 15.66 16.61 -0.12
N LYS A 83 15.52 16.67 -1.46
CA LYS A 83 15.89 17.84 -2.27
C LYS A 83 14.95 19.01 -2.02
N LEU A 84 13.64 18.74 -2.00
CA LEU A 84 12.61 19.74 -1.74
C LEU A 84 12.84 20.42 -0.38
N LYS A 85 13.18 19.64 0.65
CA LYS A 85 13.48 20.15 2.00
C LYS A 85 14.62 21.18 2.06
N GLN A 86 15.50 21.22 1.06
CA GLN A 86 16.62 22.17 0.99
C GLN A 86 16.21 23.52 0.39
N GLN A 87 15.01 23.64 -0.18
CA GLN A 87 14.56 24.87 -0.79
C GLN A 87 14.24 25.94 0.27
N PRO A 88 14.64 27.21 0.06
CA PRO A 88 14.55 28.27 1.07
C PRO A 88 13.11 28.71 1.38
N ASN A 89 12.16 28.36 0.50
CA ASN A 89 10.74 28.68 0.66
C ASN A 89 9.96 27.57 1.42
N ILE A 90 10.59 26.48 1.85
CA ILE A 90 9.93 25.42 2.64
C ILE A 90 9.85 25.81 4.12
N LYS A 91 8.64 25.68 4.70
CA LYS A 91 8.41 25.77 6.15
C LYS A 91 8.37 24.39 6.80
N SER A 92 7.63 23.47 6.21
CA SER A 92 7.51 22.10 6.74
C SER A 92 7.20 21.09 5.65
N ILE A 93 7.63 19.85 5.88
CA ILE A 93 7.29 18.69 5.07
C ILE A 93 6.98 17.53 6.03
N GLY A 94 5.85 16.87 5.83
CA GLY A 94 5.44 15.68 6.56
C GLY A 94 4.75 14.68 5.63
N LEU A 95 4.67 13.42 6.04
CA LEU A 95 3.87 12.44 5.30
C LEU A 95 2.40 12.88 5.28
N TYR A 96 1.77 12.77 4.12
CA TYR A 96 0.32 12.86 4.04
C TYR A 96 -0.27 11.61 4.67
N SER A 97 -1.27 11.80 5.51
CA SER A 97 -2.01 10.73 6.16
C SER A 97 -3.49 10.99 5.97
N ASN A 98 -4.12 10.10 5.24
CA ASN A 98 -5.55 10.11 5.00
C ASN A 98 -6.30 9.46 6.18
N GLY A 99 -7.15 10.23 6.84
CA GLY A 99 -8.01 9.79 7.95
C GLY A 99 -9.37 9.23 7.54
N TYR A 100 -9.70 9.21 6.25
CA TYR A 100 -10.99 8.68 5.76
C TYR A 100 -11.03 7.16 5.90
N VAL A 101 -11.91 6.72 6.81
CA VAL A 101 -12.21 5.31 7.03
C VAL A 101 -13.10 4.78 5.90
N GLY A 102 -12.79 3.57 5.44
CA GLY A 102 -13.63 2.80 4.55
C GLY A 102 -13.18 2.76 3.09
N GLY A 103 -13.71 1.77 2.36
CA GLY A 103 -13.31 1.47 0.98
C GLY A 103 -12.04 0.60 0.86
N TYR A 104 -11.62 -0.03 1.96
CA TYR A 104 -10.43 -0.88 2.04
C TYR A 104 -10.80 -2.27 2.53
N PHE A 105 -10.00 -3.27 2.16
CA PHE A 105 -10.14 -4.65 2.66
C PHE A 105 -10.13 -4.66 4.20
N PRO A 106 -11.02 -5.41 4.87
CA PRO A 106 -11.96 -6.38 4.32
C PRO A 106 -13.37 -5.83 3.99
N TYR A 107 -13.53 -4.51 3.84
CA TYR A 107 -14.82 -3.84 3.62
C TYR A 107 -15.82 -4.03 4.76
N ASP A 108 -15.30 -4.00 6.00
CA ASP A 108 -16.06 -4.04 7.24
C ASP A 108 -15.52 -2.97 8.19
N ASP A 109 -15.95 -1.73 7.93
CA ASP A 109 -15.43 -0.54 8.60
C ASP A 109 -15.80 -0.47 10.09
N VAL A 110 -16.78 -1.29 10.52
CA VAL A 110 -17.20 -1.39 11.92
C VAL A 110 -16.16 -2.14 12.74
N ASN A 111 -15.69 -3.28 12.23
CA ASN A 111 -14.66 -4.08 12.91
C ASN A 111 -13.24 -3.64 12.55
N PHE A 112 -13.08 -3.04 11.37
CA PHE A 112 -11.81 -2.64 10.79
C PHE A 112 -11.90 -1.21 10.25
N PRO A 113 -11.82 -0.19 11.12
CA PRO A 113 -11.87 1.22 10.72
C PRO A 113 -10.55 1.66 10.06
N TYR A 114 -10.17 0.95 9.00
CA TYR A 114 -8.93 1.15 8.27
C TYR A 114 -9.05 2.32 7.30
N THR A 115 -7.90 2.96 7.11
CA THR A 115 -7.69 3.97 6.08
C THR A 115 -6.56 3.54 5.15
N LEU A 116 -6.30 4.32 4.10
CA LEU A 116 -5.17 4.07 3.20
C LEU A 116 -3.81 4.05 3.91
N ASP A 117 -3.71 4.80 5.02
CA ASP A 117 -2.49 5.11 5.75
C ASP A 117 -2.46 4.55 7.17
N ASN A 118 -3.57 3.98 7.64
CA ASN A 118 -3.70 3.31 8.94
C ASN A 118 -4.42 1.98 8.76
N PHE A 119 -3.69 0.88 8.91
CA PHE A 119 -4.15 -0.45 8.55
C PHE A 119 -3.54 -1.49 9.49
N GLY A 120 -4.32 -2.51 9.83
CA GLY A 120 -3.88 -3.56 10.73
C GLY A 120 -3.78 -3.14 12.20
N PRO A 121 -3.07 -3.91 13.05
CA PRO A 121 -2.21 -5.03 12.67
C PRO A 121 -2.98 -6.24 12.10
N ILE A 122 -2.42 -6.92 11.11
CA ILE A 122 -2.97 -8.14 10.51
C ILE A 122 -1.87 -9.19 10.41
N LYS A 123 -2.15 -10.41 10.88
CA LYS A 123 -1.27 -11.55 10.66
C LYS A 123 -1.54 -12.16 9.29
N ILE A 124 -0.51 -12.28 8.46
CA ILE A 124 -0.64 -12.87 7.13
C ILE A 124 -0.84 -14.39 7.27
N PRO A 125 -1.91 -14.97 6.70
CA PRO A 125 -2.20 -16.40 6.81
C PRO A 125 -1.05 -17.29 6.33
N LYS A 126 -0.78 -18.34 7.09
CA LYS A 126 0.30 -19.29 6.83
C LYS A 126 -0.25 -20.70 6.68
N LYS A 127 0.27 -21.43 5.70
CA LYS A 127 -0.09 -22.81 5.46
C LYS A 127 0.10 -23.66 6.71
N GLY A 128 -0.92 -24.41 7.09
CA GLY A 128 -0.89 -25.31 8.23
C GLY A 128 -1.02 -24.63 9.60
N GLU A 129 -1.09 -23.29 9.66
CA GLU A 129 -1.29 -22.56 10.91
C GLU A 129 -2.77 -22.26 11.13
N ALA A 130 -3.36 -22.84 12.17
CA ALA A 130 -4.79 -22.67 12.44
C ALA A 130 -5.16 -21.23 12.82
N ILE A 131 -6.27 -20.77 12.25
CA ILE A 131 -6.91 -19.48 12.50
C ILE A 131 -8.20 -19.73 13.27
N THR A 132 -8.32 -19.09 14.44
CA THR A 132 -9.59 -19.03 15.17
C THR A 132 -10.51 -18.00 14.50
N LEU A 133 -11.63 -18.46 13.98
CA LEU A 133 -12.67 -17.63 13.35
C LEU A 133 -13.59 -17.02 14.42
N THR A 134 -13.87 -15.73 14.28
CA THR A 134 -14.79 -14.97 15.11
C THR A 134 -15.65 -14.07 14.23
N ALA A 135 -16.79 -13.60 14.77
CA ALA A 135 -17.64 -12.64 14.05
C ALA A 135 -16.88 -11.36 13.66
N GLN A 136 -15.87 -10.97 14.45
CA GLN A 136 -15.05 -9.79 14.19
C GLN A 136 -14.02 -10.00 13.09
N ASN A 137 -13.48 -11.22 12.91
CA ASN A 137 -12.37 -11.44 11.98
C ASN A 137 -12.75 -12.16 10.69
N ILE A 138 -13.94 -12.74 10.62
CA ILE A 138 -14.34 -13.56 9.48
C ILE A 138 -14.26 -12.80 8.16
N ALA A 139 -14.52 -11.48 8.17
CA ALA A 139 -14.42 -10.63 6.99
C ALA A 139 -13.03 -10.69 6.32
N LEU A 140 -11.95 -10.87 7.09
CA LEU A 140 -10.59 -11.05 6.56
C LEU A 140 -10.42 -12.38 5.81
N TYR A 141 -11.16 -13.41 6.20
CA TYR A 141 -10.90 -14.78 5.77
C TYR A 141 -11.96 -15.38 4.84
N ARG A 142 -13.13 -14.74 4.65
CA ARG A 142 -14.20 -15.26 3.76
C ARG A 142 -13.68 -15.61 2.36
N ARG A 143 -13.02 -14.66 1.71
CA ARG A 143 -12.44 -14.84 0.36
C ARG A 143 -11.39 -15.93 0.32
N LEU A 144 -10.56 -15.97 1.36
CA LEU A 144 -9.53 -17.00 1.51
C LEU A 144 -10.16 -18.39 1.55
N ILE A 145 -11.11 -18.59 2.45
CA ILE A 145 -11.77 -19.89 2.69
C ILE A 145 -12.58 -20.33 1.47
N ALA A 146 -13.40 -19.44 0.93
CA ALA A 146 -14.40 -19.76 -0.08
C ALA A 146 -13.88 -19.67 -1.52
N ASP A 147 -13.20 -18.58 -1.86
CA ASP A 147 -12.84 -18.31 -3.26
C ASP A 147 -11.47 -18.90 -3.61
N TYR A 148 -10.48 -18.76 -2.73
CA TYR A 148 -9.12 -19.24 -3.01
C TYR A 148 -8.91 -20.71 -2.66
N GLU A 149 -9.49 -21.18 -1.56
CA GLU A 149 -9.35 -22.57 -1.10
C GLU A 149 -10.59 -23.42 -1.36
N HIS A 150 -11.60 -22.86 -2.04
CA HIS A 150 -12.78 -23.57 -2.55
C HIS A 150 -13.59 -24.35 -1.50
N ASN A 151 -13.64 -23.86 -0.26
CA ASN A 151 -14.46 -24.44 0.79
C ASN A 151 -15.84 -23.79 0.84
N LYS A 152 -16.88 -24.55 1.17
CA LYS A 152 -18.19 -23.98 1.44
C LYS A 152 -18.22 -23.41 2.85
N LEU A 153 -18.25 -22.08 2.98
CA LEU A 153 -18.43 -21.37 4.25
C LEU A 153 -19.88 -20.91 4.42
N GLU A 154 -20.49 -21.26 5.54
CA GLU A 154 -21.82 -20.79 5.94
C GLU A 154 -21.75 -20.17 7.34
N GLU A 155 -22.50 -19.09 7.56
CA GLU A 155 -22.59 -18.34 8.82
C GLU A 155 -24.03 -18.36 9.32
N SER A 156 -24.26 -18.88 10.53
CA SER A 156 -25.61 -18.96 11.11
C SER A 156 -25.55 -18.83 12.62
N ASN A 157 -26.31 -17.88 13.19
CA ASN A 157 -26.42 -17.67 14.64
C ASN A 157 -25.07 -17.55 15.37
N GLY A 158 -24.08 -16.88 14.76
CA GLY A 158 -22.73 -16.70 15.33
C GLY A 158 -21.83 -17.93 15.24
N LYS A 159 -22.24 -18.97 14.51
CA LYS A 159 -21.46 -20.18 14.23
C LYS A 159 -20.99 -20.19 12.78
N PHE A 160 -19.84 -20.82 12.55
CA PHE A 160 -19.31 -21.07 11.21
C PHE A 160 -19.43 -22.55 10.88
N ILE A 161 -19.88 -22.85 9.66
CA ILE A 161 -19.95 -24.20 9.12
C ILE A 161 -19.06 -24.21 7.88
N ILE A 162 -18.05 -25.08 7.88
CA ILE A 162 -17.13 -25.25 6.75
C ILE A 162 -17.30 -26.66 6.21
N ASN A 163 -17.69 -26.78 4.94
CA ASN A 163 -17.98 -28.05 4.27
C ASN A 163 -18.98 -28.93 5.06
N GLY A 164 -20.02 -28.31 5.61
CA GLY A 164 -21.07 -29.01 6.38
C GLY A 164 -20.70 -29.34 7.83
N LYS A 165 -19.50 -28.97 8.30
CA LYS A 165 -19.07 -29.19 9.68
C LYS A 165 -18.99 -27.87 10.45
N GLU A 166 -19.71 -27.77 11.56
CA GLU A 166 -19.57 -26.67 12.51
C GLU A 166 -18.14 -26.63 13.07
N THR A 167 -17.49 -25.47 12.98
CA THR A 167 -16.11 -25.25 13.46
C THR A 167 -15.89 -23.76 13.71
N ASN A 168 -14.99 -23.40 14.62
CA ASN A 168 -14.44 -22.05 14.72
C ASN A 168 -12.95 -22.01 14.38
N GLN A 169 -12.43 -23.08 13.79
CA GLN A 169 -11.04 -23.21 13.39
C GLN A 169 -10.97 -23.44 11.88
N TYR A 170 -10.04 -22.75 11.24
CA TYR A 170 -9.69 -22.96 9.84
C TYR A 170 -8.18 -23.07 9.69
N THR A 171 -7.71 -24.04 8.90
CA THR A 171 -6.28 -24.22 8.64
C THR A 171 -6.02 -23.97 7.15
N PRO A 172 -5.36 -22.86 6.79
CA PRO A 172 -5.06 -22.56 5.39
C PRO A 172 -4.20 -23.64 4.75
N VAL A 173 -4.51 -23.99 3.50
CA VAL A 173 -3.73 -24.95 2.69
C VAL A 173 -2.65 -24.27 1.84
N TYR A 174 -2.68 -22.94 1.76
CA TYR A 174 -1.70 -22.11 1.06
C TYR A 174 -0.98 -21.13 1.98
N ASN A 175 0.21 -20.71 1.56
CA ASN A 175 0.82 -19.49 2.07
C ASN A 175 0.19 -18.27 1.42
N TYR A 176 0.06 -17.18 2.17
CA TYR A 176 -0.47 -15.92 1.70
C TYR A 176 0.55 -14.80 1.79
N TYR A 177 0.32 -13.76 1.00
CA TYR A 177 1.22 -12.63 0.83
C TYR A 177 0.45 -11.32 0.79
N TRP A 178 1.12 -10.26 1.23
CA TRP A 178 0.62 -8.89 1.13
C TRP A 178 1.43 -8.12 0.09
N MET A 179 0.75 -7.59 -0.93
CA MET A 179 1.37 -6.80 -1.99
C MET A 179 1.03 -5.33 -1.79
N MET A 180 2.04 -4.47 -1.94
CA MET A 180 1.86 -3.02 -2.00
C MET A 180 2.66 -2.48 -3.17
N GLY A 181 2.07 -1.55 -3.92
CA GLY A 181 2.75 -0.89 -5.03
C GLY A 181 3.75 0.14 -4.54
N ASP A 182 4.76 0.42 -5.37
CA ASP A 182 5.78 1.41 -5.06
C ASP A 182 5.25 2.84 -5.08
N ASN A 183 4.17 3.12 -5.81
CA ASN A 183 3.46 4.40 -5.74
C ASN A 183 2.30 4.28 -4.74
N ARG A 184 2.61 4.49 -3.45
CA ARG A 184 1.82 4.04 -2.31
C ARG A 184 0.42 4.67 -2.25
N HIS A 185 0.28 5.95 -2.54
CA HIS A 185 -1.03 6.61 -2.53
C HIS A 185 -1.81 6.40 -3.83
N ARG A 186 -1.18 5.82 -4.87
CA ARG A 186 -1.75 5.67 -6.22
C ARG A 186 -1.72 4.23 -6.73
N SER A 187 -1.82 3.28 -5.81
CA SER A 187 -1.75 1.85 -6.10
C SER A 187 -2.97 1.14 -5.52
N GLN A 188 -3.74 0.47 -6.39
CA GLN A 188 -4.78 -0.46 -5.98
C GLN A 188 -4.16 -1.83 -5.69
N ASP A 189 -3.71 -2.01 -4.45
CA ASP A 189 -3.00 -3.20 -3.99
C ASP A 189 -3.73 -3.93 -2.85
N SER A 190 -3.04 -4.78 -2.07
CA SER A 190 -3.68 -5.62 -1.04
C SER A 190 -4.49 -4.83 -0.01
N ARG A 191 -4.22 -3.53 0.17
CA ARG A 191 -5.09 -2.65 0.99
C ARG A 191 -6.53 -2.61 0.49
N TYR A 192 -6.76 -2.81 -0.80
CA TYR A 192 -8.09 -2.86 -1.41
C TYR A 192 -8.60 -4.29 -1.55
N TRP A 193 -7.78 -5.22 -2.03
CA TRP A 193 -8.27 -6.55 -2.42
C TRP A 193 -7.79 -7.71 -1.53
N GLY A 194 -7.00 -7.43 -0.50
CA GLY A 194 -6.62 -8.38 0.55
C GLY A 194 -5.45 -9.29 0.19
N PHE A 195 -5.45 -10.49 0.77
CA PHE A 195 -4.37 -11.47 0.64
C PHE A 195 -4.23 -12.04 -0.78
N VAL A 196 -2.99 -12.36 -1.18
CA VAL A 196 -2.68 -13.16 -2.39
C VAL A 196 -2.21 -14.56 -1.97
N PRO A 197 -2.86 -15.65 -2.39
CA PRO A 197 -2.33 -17.00 -2.16
C PRO A 197 -1.09 -17.28 -3.03
N GLU A 198 -0.22 -18.18 -2.57
CA GLU A 198 0.98 -18.61 -3.31
C GLU A 198 0.66 -19.16 -4.71
N THR A 199 -0.54 -19.73 -4.90
CA THR A 199 -1.02 -20.24 -6.18
C THR A 199 -1.26 -19.17 -7.25
N HIS A 200 -1.34 -17.89 -6.85
CA HIS A 200 -1.53 -16.76 -7.76
C HIS A 200 -0.22 -16.00 -8.02
N ILE A 201 0.90 -16.49 -7.50
CA ILE A 201 2.23 -15.92 -7.72
C ILE A 201 2.91 -16.65 -8.88
N VAL A 202 3.14 -15.94 -9.98
CA VAL A 202 3.81 -16.49 -11.17
C VAL A 202 5.34 -16.47 -11.01
N GLY A 203 5.91 -15.45 -10.35
CA GLY A 203 7.36 -15.36 -10.15
C GLY A 203 7.83 -13.96 -9.71
N LYS A 204 9.17 -13.77 -9.75
CA LYS A 204 9.84 -12.51 -9.43
C LYS A 204 10.26 -11.79 -10.71
N ALA A 205 9.89 -10.51 -10.86
CA ALA A 205 10.40 -9.67 -11.93
C ALA A 205 11.91 -9.44 -11.73
N SER A 206 12.71 -9.66 -12.78
CA SER A 206 14.19 -9.66 -12.69
C SER A 206 14.89 -8.61 -13.55
N LEU A 207 14.28 -8.18 -14.67
CA LEU A 207 14.95 -7.36 -15.68
C LEU A 207 13.98 -6.40 -16.37
N ILE A 208 14.40 -5.14 -16.55
CA ILE A 208 13.73 -4.20 -17.45
C ILE A 208 14.25 -4.45 -18.87
N TRP A 209 13.56 -5.26 -19.66
CA TRP A 209 13.99 -5.57 -21.02
C TRP A 209 13.75 -4.41 -22.01
N PHE A 210 12.71 -3.59 -21.78
CA PHE A 210 12.40 -2.44 -22.62
C PHE A 210 11.78 -1.26 -21.84
N SER A 211 11.98 -0.03 -22.33
CA SER A 211 11.41 1.18 -21.75
C SER A 211 11.31 2.31 -22.77
N TYR A 212 10.17 3.00 -22.81
CA TYR A 212 9.86 4.03 -23.82
C TYR A 212 9.16 5.24 -23.19
N GLU A 213 9.59 6.44 -23.59
CA GLU A 213 8.96 7.73 -23.27
C GLU A 213 9.42 8.76 -24.32
N ASN A 214 8.59 9.05 -25.31
CA ASN A 214 8.96 9.87 -26.49
C ASN A 214 10.23 9.39 -27.21
N GLY A 215 10.59 8.10 -27.03
CA GLY A 215 11.83 7.47 -27.48
C GLY A 215 12.30 6.39 -26.49
N PRO A 216 13.22 5.49 -26.89
CA PRO A 216 13.78 4.50 -25.97
C PRO A 216 14.51 5.15 -24.79
N ARG A 217 14.19 4.74 -23.56
CA ARG A 217 14.87 5.21 -22.35
C ARG A 217 16.12 4.38 -22.07
N TRP A 218 17.19 4.64 -22.80
CA TRP A 218 18.43 3.84 -22.80
C TRP A 218 18.98 3.56 -21.39
N LYS A 219 18.95 4.54 -20.48
CA LYS A 219 19.44 4.39 -19.09
C LYS A 219 18.66 3.37 -18.26
N ARG A 220 17.47 2.94 -18.70
CA ARG A 220 16.61 1.97 -17.99
C ARG A 220 16.70 0.55 -18.56
N LEU A 221 17.20 0.40 -19.78
CA LEU A 221 17.26 -0.90 -20.46
C LEU A 221 18.28 -1.81 -19.77
N PHE A 222 17.89 -3.08 -19.63
CA PHE A 222 18.69 -4.15 -19.04
C PHE A 222 19.15 -3.92 -17.59
N ASN A 223 18.53 -2.98 -16.89
CA ASN A 223 18.72 -2.85 -15.46
C ASN A 223 18.00 -3.98 -14.72
N SER A 224 18.70 -4.60 -13.77
CA SER A 224 18.12 -5.58 -12.85
C SER A 224 17.08 -4.93 -11.93
N ILE A 225 15.98 -5.63 -11.68
CA ILE A 225 15.01 -5.26 -10.65
C ILE A 225 15.50 -5.85 -9.33
N LYS A 226 15.70 -5.00 -8.32
CA LYS A 226 16.16 -5.42 -6.99
C LYS A 226 14.98 -5.86 -6.13
#